data_AF-A0A4U6N6Q6-F1
#
_entry.id   AF-A0A4U6N6Q6-F1
#
_cell.length_a   1.000
_cell.length_b   1.000
_cell.length_c   1.000
_cell.angle_alpha   90.00
_cell.angle_beta   90.00
_cell.angle_gamma   90.00
#
_symmetry.space_group_name_H-M   'P 1'
#
loop_
_entity.id
_entity.type
_entity.pdbx_description
1 polymer ?
#
loop_
_entity_poly.entity_id
_entity_poly.type
_entity_poly.pdbx_seq_one_letter_code
_entity_poly.pdbx_strand_id
1 'polypeptide(L)'
;MIAFPYSDEQRALISAAIVESGFSVGEVWLHYFSLSGDVDEYEVEAYLTGIMQLPQSECNLLALAVNELIDELPPRRRAPFSDDLLKAHTGAREIGKA
;
A
#
# COMPACT_ATOMS: atom_id res chain seq x y z
N MET A 1 10.25 27.77 2.96
CA MET A 1 9.91 26.87 1.83
C MET A 1 8.45 27.10 1.49
N ILE A 2 8.12 27.28 0.21
CA ILE A 2 6.72 27.30 -0.22
C ILE A 2 6.29 25.83 -0.27
N ALA A 3 5.29 25.45 0.52
CA ALA A 3 4.68 24.13 0.38
C ALA A 3 4.14 24.01 -1.05
N PHE A 4 4.50 22.93 -1.75
CA PHE A 4 3.96 22.68 -3.07
C PHE A 4 2.43 22.49 -2.96
N PRO A 5 1.65 22.88 -3.97
CA PRO A 5 0.20 22.79 -3.89
C PRO A 5 -0.22 21.35 -3.61
N TYR A 6 -1.23 21.18 -2.75
CA TYR A 6 -1.81 19.88 -2.35
C TYR A 6 -0.91 18.98 -1.48
N SER A 7 0.16 19.49 -0.85
CA SER A 7 1.04 18.66 0.00
C SER A 7 0.30 17.93 1.13
N ASP A 8 -0.67 18.59 1.77
CA ASP A 8 -1.49 17.97 2.82
C ASP A 8 -2.41 16.87 2.30
N GLU A 9 -2.96 17.05 1.09
CA GLU A 9 -3.79 16.06 0.41
C GLU A 9 -2.95 14.86 -0.02
N GLN A 10 -1.77 15.08 -0.60
CA GLN A 10 -0.84 14.00 -0.97
C GLN A 10 -0.44 13.19 0.27
N ARG A 11 -0.06 13.83 1.39
CA ARG A 11 0.23 13.13 2.64
C ARG A 11 -0.95 12.27 3.09
N ALA A 12 -2.16 12.83 3.10
CA ALA A 12 -3.36 12.11 3.53
C ALA A 12 -3.63 10.87 2.67
N LEU A 13 -3.45 10.98 1.35
CA LEU A 13 -3.64 9.87 0.41
C LEU A 13 -2.54 8.81 0.53
N ILE A 14 -1.28 9.20 0.73
CA ILE A 14 -0.19 8.25 1.01
C ILE A 14 -0.49 7.49 2.30
N SER A 15 -0.87 8.20 3.37
CA SER A 15 -1.21 7.58 4.67
C SER A 15 -2.38 6.61 4.54
N ALA A 16 -3.44 6.98 3.80
CA ALA A 16 -4.57 6.10 3.53
C ALA A 16 -4.15 4.83 2.77
N ALA A 17 -3.32 4.96 1.73
CA ALA A 17 -2.83 3.82 0.95
C ALA A 17 -2.06 2.82 1.82
N ILE A 18 -1.19 3.30 2.72
CA ILE A 18 -0.43 2.46 3.68
C ILE A 18 -1.38 1.72 4.63
N VAL A 19 -2.37 2.43 5.20
CA VAL A 19 -3.34 1.82 6.12
C VAL A 19 -4.19 0.76 5.42
N GLU A 20 -4.64 1.04 4.19
CA GLU A 20 -5.48 0.12 3.43
C GLU A 20 -4.74 -1.10 2.91
N SER A 21 -3.45 -0.97 2.59
CA SER A 21 -2.60 -2.10 2.18
C SER A 21 -2.16 -2.96 3.36
N GLY A 22 -2.19 -2.40 4.59
CA GLY A 22 -1.79 -3.08 5.81
C GLY A 22 -0.27 -3.12 6.02
N PHE A 23 0.49 -2.30 5.29
CA PHE A 23 1.93 -2.17 5.51
C PHE A 23 2.21 -1.35 6.78
N SER A 24 3.26 -1.74 7.50
CA SER A 24 3.83 -0.92 8.56
C SER A 24 4.67 0.22 8.00
N VAL A 25 4.88 1.27 8.80
CA VAL A 25 5.77 2.40 8.43
C VAL A 25 7.18 1.90 8.15
N GLY A 26 7.70 0.96 8.93
CA GLY A 26 9.03 0.39 8.73
C GLY A 26 9.19 -0.38 7.42
N GLU A 27 8.17 -1.13 6.97
CA GLU A 27 8.18 -1.80 5.67
C GLU A 27 8.21 -0.79 4.52
N VAL A 28 7.39 0.27 4.61
CA VAL A 28 7.36 1.35 3.62
C VAL A 28 8.68 2.10 3.59
N TRP A 29 9.22 2.45 4.77
CA TRP A 29 10.49 3.15 4.89
C TRP A 29 11.64 2.32 4.32
N LEU A 30 11.70 1.03 4.60
CA LEU A 30 12.76 0.16 4.09
C LEU A 30 12.75 0.11 2.55
N HIS A 31 11.57 0.03 1.94
CA HIS A 31 11.46 0.06 0.48
C HIS A 31 11.80 1.43 -0.10
N TYR A 32 11.28 2.52 0.48
CA TYR A 32 11.65 3.91 0.13
C TYR A 32 13.16 4.15 0.23
N PHE A 33 13.81 3.66 1.28
CA PHE A 33 15.26 3.75 1.47
C PHE A 33 16.01 2.98 0.37
N SER A 34 15.51 1.82 -0.03
CA SER A 34 16.09 1.05 -1.16
C SER A 34 16.01 1.80 -2.50
N LEU A 35 15.05 2.72 -2.65
CA LEU A 35 14.90 3.62 -3.79
C LEU A 35 15.74 4.91 -3.68
N SER A 36 16.75 4.92 -2.79
CA SER A 36 17.59 6.09 -2.49
C SER A 36 16.87 7.22 -1.76
N GLY A 37 15.90 6.88 -0.92
CA GLY A 37 15.29 7.84 0.01
C GLY A 37 16.28 8.34 1.07
N ASP A 38 16.29 9.66 1.29
CA ASP A 38 17.28 10.33 2.14
C ASP A 38 16.80 10.59 3.58
N VAL A 39 15.54 10.32 3.91
CA VAL A 39 14.98 10.54 5.26
C VAL A 39 14.92 9.26 6.10
N ASP A 40 14.99 9.41 7.42
CA ASP A 40 14.90 8.27 8.34
C ASP A 40 13.45 7.83 8.61
N GLU A 41 13.28 6.69 9.29
CA GLU A 41 11.96 6.11 9.60
C GLU A 41 11.09 7.05 10.45
N TYR A 42 11.70 7.78 11.40
CA TYR A 42 11.00 8.70 12.28
C TYR A 42 10.54 9.96 11.54
N GLU A 43 11.32 10.44 10.57
CA GLU A 43 10.93 11.53 9.68
C GLU A 43 9.78 11.12 8.76
N VAL A 44 9.76 9.87 8.28
CA VAL A 44 8.60 9.32 7.56
C VAL A 44 7.37 9.28 8.47
N GLU A 45 7.49 8.82 9.71
CA GLU A 45 6.38 8.81 10.67
C GLU A 45 5.88 10.23 10.99
N ALA A 46 6.81 11.17 11.24
CA ALA A 46 6.49 12.58 11.47
C ALA A 46 5.80 13.23 10.27
N TYR A 47 6.21 12.86 9.04
CA TYR A 47 5.53 13.26 7.82
C TYR A 47 4.11 12.71 7.76
N LEU A 48 3.92 11.41 7.92
CA LEU A 48 2.61 10.74 7.80
C LEU A 48 1.61 11.23 8.86
N THR A 49 2.10 11.57 10.06
CA THR A 49 1.29 12.15 11.15
C THR A 49 1.05 13.66 11.01
N GLY A 50 1.68 14.31 10.03
CA GLY A 50 1.55 15.75 9.77
C GLY A 50 2.34 16.64 10.74
N ILE A 51 3.22 16.07 11.57
CA ILE A 51 4.13 16.81 12.45
C ILE A 51 5.21 17.54 11.62
N MET A 52 5.62 16.95 10.49
CA MET A 52 6.66 17.48 9.61
C MET A 52 6.18 17.51 8.15
N GLN A 53 6.77 18.40 7.35
CA GLN A 53 6.61 18.41 5.90
C GLN A 53 7.91 17.94 5.26
N LEU A 54 7.81 17.06 4.26
CA LEU A 54 8.95 16.63 3.47
C LEU A 54 9.07 17.45 2.17
N PRO A 55 10.27 17.51 1.57
CA PRO A 55 10.43 18.00 0.21
C PRO A 55 9.55 17.22 -0.77
N GLN A 56 9.11 17.88 -1.85
CA GLN A 56 8.26 17.24 -2.86
C GLN A 56 8.89 15.99 -3.49
N SER A 57 10.22 15.97 -3.65
CA SER A 57 10.96 14.79 -4.14
C SER A 57 10.73 13.59 -3.24
N GLU A 58 10.88 13.78 -1.92
CA GLU A 58 10.73 12.73 -0.92
C GLU A 58 9.29 12.26 -0.84
N CYS A 59 8.30 13.17 -0.89
CA CYS A 59 6.89 12.79 -0.92
C CYS A 59 6.56 11.92 -2.14
N ASN A 60 7.10 12.27 -3.31
CA ASN A 60 6.87 11.50 -4.54
C ASN A 60 7.58 10.15 -4.50
N LEU A 61 8.79 10.09 -3.94
CA LEU A 61 9.53 8.84 -3.80
C LEU A 61 8.86 7.91 -2.79
N LEU A 62 8.34 8.45 -1.68
CA LEU A 62 7.56 7.69 -0.72
C LEU A 62 6.26 7.16 -1.34
N ALA A 63 5.57 7.97 -2.15
CA ALA A 63 4.39 7.52 -2.88
C ALA A 63 4.72 6.40 -3.88
N LEU A 64 5.86 6.51 -4.59
CA LEU A 64 6.35 5.45 -5.47
C LEU A 64 6.59 4.16 -4.68
N ALA A 65 7.28 4.25 -3.54
CA ALA A 65 7.57 3.10 -2.71
C ALA A 65 6.30 2.37 -2.24
N VAL A 66 5.30 3.13 -1.77
CA VAL A 66 4.00 2.57 -1.36
C VAL A 66 3.29 1.88 -2.52
N ASN A 67 3.29 2.51 -3.71
CA ASN A 67 2.64 1.94 -4.89
C ASN A 67 3.31 0.64 -5.35
N GLU A 68 4.65 0.59 -5.39
CA GLU A 68 5.38 -0.63 -5.75
C GLU A 68 5.10 -1.77 -4.77
N LEU A 69 5.07 -1.48 -3.46
CA LEU A 69 4.68 -2.48 -2.46
C LEU A 69 3.23 -2.97 -2.67
N ILE A 70 2.30 -2.09 -3.02
CA ILE A 70 0.91 -2.46 -3.32
C ILE A 70 0.83 -3.32 -4.58
N ASP A 71 1.60 -3.01 -5.62
CA ASP A 71 1.62 -3.75 -6.87
C ASP A 71 2.12 -5.19 -6.69
N GLU A 72 2.92 -5.46 -5.66
CA GLU A 72 3.36 -6.81 -5.28
C GLU A 72 2.27 -7.63 -4.54
N LEU A 73 1.22 -6.97 -4.03
CA LEU A 73 0.14 -7.68 -3.35
C LEU A 73 -0.71 -8.48 -4.34
N PRO A 74 -1.11 -9.71 -4.00
CA PRO A 74 -2.10 -10.42 -4.78
C PRO A 74 -3.42 -9.63 -4.81
N PRO A 75 -4.20 -9.72 -5.89
CA PRO A 75 -5.50 -9.07 -5.95
C PRO A 75 -6.36 -9.43 -4.72
N ARG A 76 -7.00 -8.43 -4.13
CA ARG A 76 -7.88 -8.64 -2.97
C ARG A 76 -8.95 -9.68 -3.31
N ARG A 77 -9.15 -10.63 -2.39
CA ARG A 77 -10.17 -11.67 -2.55
C ARG A 77 -11.54 -11.02 -2.74
N ARG A 78 -12.24 -11.40 -3.80
CA ARG A 78 -13.63 -11.00 -4.02
C ARG A 78 -14.55 -11.93 -3.26
N ALA A 79 -15.68 -11.41 -2.77
CA ALA A 79 -16.71 -12.24 -2.15
C ALA A 79 -17.26 -13.24 -3.21
N PRO A 80 -17.28 -14.55 -2.92
CA PRO A 80 -17.78 -15.54 -3.86
C PRO A 80 -19.31 -15.43 -4.00
N PHE A 81 -19.84 -15.63 -5.20
CA PHE A 81 -21.28 -15.81 -5.38
C PHE A 81 -21.71 -17.21 -4.94
N SER A 82 -22.99 -17.35 -4.56
CA SER A 82 -23.56 -18.66 -4.21
C SER A 82 -23.39 -19.70 -5.33
N ASP A 83 -23.46 -19.27 -6.59
CA ASP A 83 -23.27 -20.13 -7.76
C ASP A 83 -21.82 -20.62 -7.91
N ASP A 84 -20.83 -19.78 -7.60
CA ASP A 84 -19.41 -20.15 -7.63
C ASP A 84 -19.14 -21.24 -6.58
N LEU A 85 -19.75 -21.08 -5.39
CA LEU A 85 -19.67 -22.07 -4.33
C LEU A 85 -20.34 -23.39 -4.75
N LEU A 86 -21.52 -23.34 -5.35
CA LEU A 86 -22.22 -24.55 -5.79
C LEU A 86 -21.43 -25.31 -6.86
N LYS A 87 -20.86 -24.60 -7.85
CA LYS A 87 -20.00 -25.21 -8.88
C LYS A 87 -18.78 -25.90 -8.28
N ALA A 88 -18.11 -25.26 -7.33
CA ALA A 88 -16.94 -25.83 -6.66
C ALA A 88 -17.28 -27.16 -5.94
N HIS A 89 -18.43 -27.23 -5.27
CA HIS A 89 -18.84 -28.43 -4.52
C HIS A 89 -19.39 -29.55 -5.42
N THR A 90 -20.08 -29.21 -6.53
CA THR A 90 -20.58 -30.22 -7.48
C THR A 90 -19.46 -30.77 -8.36
N GLY A 91 -18.51 -29.93 -8.81
CA GLY A 91 -17.36 -30.36 -9.62
C GLY A 91 -16.40 -31.31 -8.89
N ALA A 92 -16.24 -31.15 -7.57
CA ALA A 92 -15.45 -32.07 -6.74
C ALA A 92 -16.06 -33.48 -6.62
N ARG A 93 -17.34 -33.63 -6.94
CA ARG A 93 -18.10 -34.88 -6.73
C ARG A 93 -17.99 -35.87 -7.90
N GLU A 94 -17.51 -35.44 -9.06
CA GLU A 94 -17.37 -36.30 -10.26
C GLU A 94 -15.95 -36.91 -10.43
N ILE A 95 -14.92 -36.37 -9.77
CA ILE A 95 -13.53 -36.86 -9.89
C ILE A 95 -13.19 -38.07 -8.99
N GLY A 96 -14.17 -38.61 -8.25
CA GLY A 96 -13.97 -39.68 -7.27
C GLY A 96 -14.45 -41.08 -7.69
N LYS A 97 -14.76 -41.32 -8.97
CA LYS A 97 -15.25 -42.62 -9.45
C LYS A 97 -14.40 -43.17 -10.59
N ALA A 98 -13.28 -43.78 -10.25
CA ALA A 98 -12.49 -44.65 -11.11
C ALA A 98 -12.13 -45.93 -10.34
#